data_AF-A0A938Z621-F1
#
_entry.id   AF-A0A938Z621-F1
#
_cell.length_a   1.000
_cell.length_b   1.000
_cell.length_c   1.000
_cell.angle_alpha   90.00
_cell.angle_beta   90.00
_cell.angle_gamma   90.00
#
_symmetry.space_group_name_H-M   'P 1'
#
loop_
_entity.id
_entity.type
_entity.pdbx_description
1 polymer ?
#
loop_
_entity_poly.entity_id
_entity_poly.type
_entity_poly.pdbx_seq_one_letter_code
_entity_poly.pdbx_strand_id
1 'polypeptide(L)'
;MAFFKRPKLELKDAPLAQVSFSAQDLFCLLGGFDLGAFACNLNTIDFDEVETFQSHEGAWKRAMIQRLGPTGFVSPTGEPSDELARALAPLRGPGISIGDGILPTDEYDQRSASLSVGETGATAIVSEKTGFFGQGRIYRLVPFGDDRSSWDSTFARVFHDDRPVGDAGVECCGMAKGDAADRLIQAIDKVDEPVLRTWSAGAGIDADLFVNMVRRTLGSNDLPMFVYNVRDFTGDAPRGEWGWNLPSAARVTYSFIQAGFSFSDCFARRPQDGADWFMDDEAIAASKFARVDLTCSTSMLDSLLMHYPYPSTTEESGHHEQA
;
A
#
# COMPACT_ATOMS: atom_id res chain seq x y z
N MET A 1 21.19 -42.36 5.30
CA MET A 1 20.97 -40.90 5.19
C MET A 1 20.71 -40.57 3.74
N ALA A 2 19.45 -40.37 3.35
CA ALA A 2 19.09 -40.01 1.99
C ALA A 2 19.21 -38.49 1.83
N PHE A 3 20.20 -38.04 1.06
CA PHE A 3 20.29 -36.67 0.61
C PHE A 3 19.25 -36.44 -0.48
N PHE A 4 18.17 -35.72 -0.16
CA PHE A 4 17.26 -35.20 -1.18
C PHE A 4 17.99 -34.13 -2.00
N LYS A 5 18.41 -34.48 -3.22
CA LYS A 5 18.79 -33.50 -4.24
C LYS A 5 17.53 -32.73 -4.62
N ARG A 6 17.48 -31.42 -4.31
CA ARG A 6 16.48 -30.52 -4.90
C ARG A 6 16.63 -30.60 -6.44
N PRO A 7 15.54 -30.77 -7.20
CA PRO A 7 15.60 -30.74 -8.66
C PRO A 7 16.21 -29.41 -9.10
N LYS A 8 17.18 -29.46 -10.01
CA LYS A 8 17.72 -28.28 -10.65
C LYS A 8 16.66 -27.84 -11.66
N LEU A 9 15.75 -26.94 -11.27
CA LEU A 9 14.83 -26.32 -12.21
C LEU A 9 15.67 -25.68 -13.32
N GLU A 10 15.36 -25.98 -14.58
CA GLU A 10 15.87 -25.16 -15.67
C GLU A 10 15.23 -23.77 -15.53
N LEU A 11 16.03 -22.71 -15.67
CA LEU A 11 15.57 -21.32 -15.49
C LEU A 11 14.33 -21.00 -16.34
N LYS A 12 14.20 -21.67 -17.49
CA LYS A 12 13.09 -21.56 -18.45
C LYS A 12 11.74 -22.04 -17.89
N ASP A 13 11.76 -22.94 -16.91
CA ASP A 13 10.55 -23.51 -16.30
C ASP A 13 10.27 -22.92 -14.91
N ALA A 14 11.01 -21.87 -14.52
CA ALA A 14 10.80 -21.21 -13.24
C ALA A 14 9.44 -20.50 -13.23
N PRO A 15 8.56 -20.73 -12.23
CA PRO A 15 7.32 -19.97 -12.12
C PRO A 15 7.63 -18.49 -11.87
N LEU A 16 6.75 -17.59 -12.32
CA LEU A 16 6.95 -16.13 -12.19
C LEU A 16 7.27 -15.71 -10.74
N ALA A 17 6.64 -16.35 -9.75
CA ALA A 17 6.85 -16.11 -8.33
C ALA A 17 8.31 -16.39 -7.84
N GLN A 18 9.12 -17.09 -8.63
CA GLN A 18 10.54 -17.36 -8.34
C GLN A 18 11.50 -16.45 -9.11
N VAL A 19 10.99 -15.62 -10.02
CA VAL A 19 11.80 -14.67 -10.78
C VAL A 19 12.10 -13.46 -9.91
N SER A 20 13.40 -13.16 -9.77
CA SER A 20 13.86 -11.94 -9.11
C SER A 20 14.01 -10.81 -10.12
N PHE A 21 13.64 -9.60 -9.72
CA PHE A 21 13.79 -8.38 -10.49
C PHE A 21 14.59 -7.36 -9.66
N SER A 22 15.41 -6.54 -10.31
CA SER A 22 15.91 -5.29 -9.72
C SER A 22 14.93 -4.15 -9.98
N ALA A 23 15.17 -3.00 -9.33
CA ALA A 23 14.44 -1.76 -9.60
C ALA A 23 14.53 -1.35 -11.08
N GLN A 24 15.73 -1.47 -11.68
CA GLN A 24 15.96 -1.12 -13.09
C GLN A 24 15.21 -2.05 -14.04
N ASP A 25 15.12 -3.35 -13.73
CA ASP A 25 14.34 -4.28 -14.54
C ASP A 25 12.86 -3.93 -14.54
N LEU A 26 12.29 -3.68 -13.35
CA LEU A 26 10.90 -3.28 -13.23
C LEU A 26 10.66 -1.93 -13.92
N PHE A 27 11.57 -0.97 -13.82
CA PHE A 27 11.46 0.31 -14.51
C PHE A 27 11.43 0.13 -16.05
N CYS A 28 12.34 -0.67 -16.60
CA CYS A 28 12.37 -0.98 -18.03
C CYS A 28 11.09 -1.69 -18.49
N LEU A 29 10.60 -2.65 -17.69
CA LEU A 29 9.39 -3.42 -18.01
C LEU A 29 8.12 -2.59 -17.88
N LEU A 30 8.03 -1.70 -16.90
CA LEU A 30 6.88 -0.84 -16.67
C LEU A 30 6.85 0.36 -17.62
N GLY A 31 8.02 0.79 -18.10
CA GLY A 31 8.18 2.04 -18.84
C GLY A 31 8.15 3.27 -17.92
N GLY A 32 8.49 3.09 -16.63
CA GLY A 32 8.37 4.14 -15.62
C GLY A 32 8.31 3.59 -14.19
N PHE A 33 7.71 4.37 -13.29
CA PHE A 33 7.55 4.00 -11.89
C PHE A 33 6.42 2.97 -11.67
N ASP A 34 6.53 2.19 -10.59
CA ASP A 34 5.39 1.40 -10.12
C ASP A 34 4.40 2.30 -9.36
N LEU A 35 3.11 1.96 -9.40
CA LEU A 35 2.04 2.72 -8.74
C LEU A 35 2.33 3.02 -7.26
N GLY A 36 2.94 2.06 -6.54
CA GLY A 36 3.27 2.20 -5.13
C GLY A 36 4.57 2.96 -4.85
N ALA A 37 5.27 3.42 -5.89
CA ALA A 37 6.62 3.98 -5.81
C ALA A 37 7.51 3.16 -4.85
N PHE A 38 7.44 1.83 -4.94
CA PHE A 38 8.08 0.92 -4.00
C PHE A 38 9.38 0.35 -4.56
N ALA A 39 9.33 -0.25 -5.74
CA ALA A 39 10.54 -0.79 -6.37
C ALA A 39 11.23 0.23 -7.27
N CYS A 40 10.45 1.10 -7.91
CA CYS A 40 10.88 2.08 -8.89
C CYS A 40 10.37 3.46 -8.44
N ASN A 41 11.27 4.29 -7.91
CA ASN A 41 10.96 5.63 -7.40
C ASN A 41 12.16 6.58 -7.45
N LEU A 42 11.93 7.80 -6.97
CA LEU A 42 12.88 8.90 -6.70
C LEU A 42 14.28 8.44 -6.25
N ASN A 43 14.28 7.50 -5.31
CA ASN A 43 15.44 7.14 -4.51
C ASN A 43 16.11 5.84 -4.99
N THR A 44 15.46 5.08 -5.86
CA THR A 44 15.92 3.77 -6.34
C THR A 44 16.35 3.78 -7.80
N ILE A 45 15.94 4.80 -8.55
CA ILE A 45 16.29 5.00 -9.95
C ILE A 45 17.16 6.25 -10.05
N ASP A 46 18.35 6.09 -10.63
CA ASP A 46 19.21 7.23 -10.98
C ASP A 46 18.59 7.95 -12.19
N PHE A 47 17.98 9.10 -11.93
CA PHE A 47 17.26 9.85 -12.95
C PHE A 47 18.19 10.58 -13.91
N ASP A 48 19.38 10.98 -13.46
CA ASP A 48 20.39 11.59 -14.32
C ASP A 48 20.83 10.57 -15.39
N GLU A 49 20.96 9.29 -15.02
CA GLU A 49 21.21 8.22 -15.98
C GLU A 49 20.06 7.99 -16.96
N VAL A 50 18.81 8.08 -16.50
CA VAL A 50 17.62 7.91 -17.33
C VAL A 50 17.53 9.02 -18.38
N GLU A 51 17.65 10.30 -17.97
CA GLU A 51 17.49 11.44 -18.86
C GLU A 51 18.70 11.63 -19.80
N THR A 52 19.92 11.48 -19.27
CA THR A 52 21.14 11.79 -20.03
C THR A 52 21.54 10.66 -20.97
N PHE A 53 21.43 9.41 -20.51
CA PHE A 53 21.97 8.25 -21.23
C PHE A 53 20.88 7.31 -21.77
N GLN A 54 19.60 7.60 -21.50
CA GLN A 54 18.49 6.72 -21.86
C GLN A 54 18.77 5.27 -21.41
N SER A 55 19.35 5.11 -20.22
CA SER A 55 19.84 3.81 -19.74
C SER A 55 18.75 2.74 -19.74
N HIS A 56 17.49 3.14 -19.52
CA HIS A 56 16.30 2.29 -19.57
C HIS A 56 15.98 1.71 -20.97
N GLU A 57 16.40 2.35 -22.06
CA GLU A 57 16.34 1.78 -23.42
C GLU A 57 17.67 1.13 -23.85
N GLY A 58 18.76 1.54 -23.21
CA GLY A 58 20.12 1.14 -23.51
C GLY A 58 20.66 0.04 -22.59
N ALA A 59 21.54 0.46 -21.67
CA ALA A 59 22.35 -0.45 -20.87
C ALA A 59 21.51 -1.34 -19.94
N TRP A 60 20.49 -0.77 -19.28
CA TRP A 60 19.63 -1.49 -18.36
C TRP A 60 18.75 -2.50 -19.10
N LYS A 61 18.15 -2.11 -20.23
CA LYS A 61 17.36 -3.03 -21.07
C LYS A 61 18.17 -4.24 -21.55
N ARG A 62 19.42 -4.03 -21.99
CA ARG A 62 20.31 -5.13 -22.39
C ARG A 62 20.65 -6.05 -21.22
N ALA A 63 20.95 -5.48 -20.04
CA ALA A 63 21.22 -6.26 -18.84
C ALA A 63 20.00 -7.07 -18.39
N MET A 64 18.82 -6.47 -18.43
CA MET A 64 17.53 -7.13 -18.17
C MET A 64 17.30 -8.29 -19.12
N ILE A 65 17.45 -8.10 -20.44
CA ILE A 65 17.29 -9.17 -21.45
C ILE A 65 18.28 -10.31 -21.19
N GLN A 66 19.54 -10.00 -20.91
CA GLN A 66 20.55 -11.03 -20.64
C GLN A 66 20.19 -11.88 -19.41
N ARG A 67 19.63 -11.25 -18.37
CA ARG A 67 19.32 -11.88 -17.10
C ARG A 67 17.99 -12.63 -17.10
N LEU A 68 16.96 -12.05 -17.71
CA LEU A 68 15.59 -12.57 -17.74
C LEU A 68 15.26 -13.34 -19.03
N GLY A 69 16.00 -13.16 -20.12
CA GLY A 69 15.77 -13.92 -21.35
C GLY A 69 15.77 -15.46 -21.16
N PRO A 70 16.70 -16.04 -20.38
CA PRO A 70 16.72 -17.47 -20.10
C PRO A 70 15.49 -17.99 -19.33
N THR A 71 14.72 -17.12 -18.68
CA THR A 71 13.50 -17.52 -17.96
C THR A 71 12.27 -17.63 -18.86
N GLY A 72 12.36 -17.12 -20.11
CA GLY A 72 11.24 -17.08 -21.03
C GLY A 72 10.22 -15.96 -20.75
N PHE A 73 10.36 -15.21 -19.66
CA PHE A 73 9.46 -14.11 -19.34
C PHE A 73 9.75 -12.83 -20.12
N VAL A 74 10.94 -12.72 -20.73
CA VAL A 74 11.35 -11.55 -21.52
C VAL A 74 11.89 -12.02 -22.86
N SER A 75 11.44 -11.37 -23.93
CA SER A 75 11.87 -11.66 -25.30
C SER A 75 13.29 -11.14 -25.59
N PRO A 76 13.95 -11.55 -26.69
CA PRO A 76 15.23 -10.99 -27.10
C PRO A 76 15.20 -9.48 -27.38
N THR A 77 14.02 -8.88 -27.60
CA THR A 77 13.84 -7.43 -27.78
C THR A 77 13.47 -6.71 -26.49
N GLY A 78 13.33 -7.43 -25.37
CA GLY A 78 12.99 -6.87 -24.07
C GLY A 78 11.49 -6.78 -23.78
N GLU A 79 10.65 -7.41 -24.60
CA GLU A 79 9.20 -7.42 -24.39
C GLU A 79 8.80 -8.48 -23.34
N PRO A 80 7.88 -8.17 -22.41
CA PRO A 80 7.38 -9.17 -21.47
C PRO A 80 6.53 -10.24 -22.18
N SER A 81 6.63 -11.48 -21.74
CA SER A 81 5.65 -12.54 -22.08
C SER A 81 4.25 -12.17 -21.58
N ASP A 82 3.20 -12.79 -22.13
CA ASP A 82 1.81 -12.51 -21.73
C ASP A 82 1.56 -12.69 -20.23
N GLU A 83 2.19 -13.69 -19.60
CA GLU A 83 2.07 -13.91 -18.15
C GLU A 83 2.70 -12.76 -17.35
N LEU A 84 3.92 -12.35 -17.70
CA LEU A 84 4.58 -11.21 -17.07
C LEU A 84 3.82 -9.91 -17.35
N ALA A 85 3.34 -9.70 -18.57
CA ALA A 85 2.57 -8.52 -18.95
C ALA A 85 1.29 -8.39 -18.11
N ARG A 86 0.54 -9.49 -17.90
CA ARG A 86 -0.62 -9.52 -17.00
C ARG A 86 -0.24 -9.19 -15.55
N ALA A 87 0.87 -9.75 -15.05
CA ALA A 87 1.33 -9.46 -13.69
C ALA A 87 1.75 -7.99 -13.51
N LEU A 88 2.33 -7.36 -14.53
CA LEU A 88 2.74 -5.96 -14.50
C LEU A 88 1.58 -4.97 -14.66
N ALA A 89 0.47 -5.37 -15.27
CA ALA A 89 -0.61 -4.46 -15.64
C ALA A 89 -1.20 -3.66 -14.45
N PRO A 90 -1.45 -4.27 -13.26
CA PRO A 90 -1.94 -3.53 -12.09
C PRO A 90 -0.95 -2.49 -11.55
N LEU A 91 0.32 -2.54 -11.94
CA LEU A 91 1.37 -1.64 -11.45
C LEU A 91 1.53 -0.37 -12.29
N ARG A 92 0.96 -0.32 -13.52
CA ARG A 92 1.21 0.73 -14.53
C ARG A 92 0.18 1.86 -14.56
N GLY A 93 -0.94 1.73 -13.84
CA GLY A 93 -2.12 2.59 -14.02
C GLY A 93 -2.67 3.15 -12.72
N PRO A 94 -3.68 4.04 -12.80
CA PRO A 94 -4.38 4.53 -11.63
C PRO A 94 -5.04 3.38 -10.87
N GLY A 95 -5.15 3.55 -9.56
CA GLY A 95 -5.69 2.54 -8.67
C GLY A 95 -5.25 2.80 -7.23
N ILE A 96 -5.33 1.78 -6.38
CA ILE A 96 -4.97 1.85 -4.97
C ILE A 96 -3.65 1.12 -4.76
N SER A 97 -2.72 1.76 -4.07
CA SER A 97 -1.51 1.13 -3.54
C SER A 97 -1.60 0.95 -2.03
N ILE A 98 -1.19 -0.21 -1.53
CA ILE A 98 -1.09 -0.54 -0.11
C ILE A 98 0.33 -1.04 0.17
N GLY A 99 1.11 -0.32 0.99
CA GLY A 99 2.42 -0.77 1.48
C GLY A 99 2.40 -1.01 2.99
N ASP A 100 3.23 -1.91 3.50
CA ASP A 100 3.44 -2.08 4.94
C ASP A 100 4.44 -1.08 5.50
N GLY A 101 4.22 -0.62 6.73
CA GLY A 101 5.07 0.36 7.40
C GLY A 101 4.70 1.82 7.11
N ILE A 102 5.49 2.71 7.71
CA ILE A 102 5.38 4.16 7.50
C ILE A 102 6.09 4.52 6.18
N LEU A 103 5.67 5.62 5.53
CA LEU A 103 6.35 6.15 4.35
C LEU A 103 7.88 6.23 4.58
N PRO A 104 8.69 5.93 3.54
CA PRO A 104 10.14 6.08 3.64
C PRO A 104 10.51 7.45 4.19
N THR A 105 11.30 7.47 5.26
CA THR A 105 12.12 8.64 5.57
C THR A 105 13.28 8.70 4.57
N ASP A 106 13.89 9.88 4.41
CA ASP A 106 14.91 10.20 3.40
C ASP A 106 16.08 9.19 3.30
N GLU A 107 16.28 8.34 4.31
CA GLU A 107 17.43 7.45 4.36
C GLU A 107 17.15 6.05 3.82
N TYR A 108 15.98 5.39 4.06
CA TYR A 108 15.71 4.03 3.53
C TYR A 108 14.21 3.64 3.53
N ASP A 109 13.74 3.04 2.42
CA ASP A 109 12.42 2.41 2.36
C ASP A 109 12.38 1.09 3.17
N GLN A 110 11.62 1.08 4.26
CA GLN A 110 11.50 -0.06 5.17
C GLN A 110 10.34 -1.01 4.86
N ARG A 111 9.46 -0.65 3.93
CA ARG A 111 8.30 -1.48 3.54
C ARG A 111 8.81 -2.82 3.05
N SER A 112 8.22 -3.95 3.39
CA SER A 112 8.64 -5.25 2.84
C SER A 112 7.89 -5.61 1.56
N ALA A 113 6.68 -5.06 1.37
CA ALA A 113 5.83 -5.30 0.21
C ALA A 113 4.97 -4.07 -0.16
N SER A 114 4.51 -4.05 -1.40
CA SER A 114 3.52 -3.09 -1.88
C SER A 114 2.55 -3.79 -2.83
N LEU A 115 1.25 -3.74 -2.50
CA LEU A 115 0.16 -4.21 -3.34
C LEU A 115 -0.38 -3.05 -4.18
N SER A 116 -0.56 -3.27 -5.47
CA SER A 116 -1.32 -2.38 -6.35
C SER A 116 -2.59 -3.08 -6.82
N VAL A 117 -3.71 -2.36 -6.74
CA VAL A 117 -5.04 -2.81 -7.18
C VAL A 117 -5.58 -1.78 -8.17
N GLY A 118 -5.97 -2.23 -9.35
CA GLY A 118 -6.56 -1.38 -10.39
C GLY A 118 -7.56 -2.16 -11.25
N GLU A 119 -8.00 -1.55 -12.35
CA GLU A 119 -9.01 -2.14 -13.25
C GLU A 119 -8.58 -3.49 -13.87
N THR A 120 -7.27 -3.72 -13.96
CA THR A 120 -6.69 -4.93 -14.56
C THR A 120 -6.41 -6.05 -13.54
N GLY A 121 -6.80 -5.86 -12.28
CA GLY A 121 -6.60 -6.82 -11.20
C GLY A 121 -5.66 -6.29 -10.12
N ALA A 122 -4.94 -7.21 -9.47
CA ALA A 122 -4.09 -6.90 -8.34
C ALA A 122 -2.75 -7.67 -8.37
N THR A 123 -1.66 -6.95 -8.13
CA THR A 123 -0.31 -7.52 -8.02
C THR A 123 0.44 -6.88 -6.87
N ALA A 124 1.06 -7.70 -6.03
CA ALA A 124 2.03 -7.23 -5.05
C ALA A 124 3.47 -7.35 -5.57
N ILE A 125 4.28 -6.37 -5.22
CA ILE A 125 5.73 -6.42 -5.27
C ILE A 125 6.22 -6.76 -3.87
N VAL A 126 6.96 -7.85 -3.72
CA VAL A 126 7.59 -8.26 -2.46
C VAL A 126 9.08 -8.08 -2.57
N SER A 127 9.68 -7.41 -1.61
CA SER A 127 11.13 -7.20 -1.57
C SER A 127 11.84 -8.25 -0.74
N GLU A 128 13.06 -8.59 -1.15
CA GLU A 128 13.99 -9.36 -0.36
C GLU A 128 15.30 -8.57 -0.25
N LYS A 129 15.73 -8.34 0.99
CA LYS A 129 16.99 -7.65 1.26
C LYS A 129 18.14 -8.56 0.88
N THR A 130 18.97 -8.13 -0.06
CA THR A 130 20.19 -8.81 -0.46
C THR A 130 21.41 -8.05 0.05
N GLY A 131 22.26 -8.71 0.84
CA GLY A 131 23.53 -8.16 1.31
C GLY A 131 23.57 -7.77 2.79
N PHE A 132 24.80 -7.60 3.30
CA PHE A 132 25.07 -7.08 4.64
C PHE A 132 24.76 -5.57 4.63
N PHE A 133 23.97 -5.08 5.59
CA PHE A 133 23.42 -3.70 5.66
C PHE A 133 22.30 -3.32 4.67
N GLY A 134 21.73 -4.26 3.90
CA GLY A 134 20.50 -3.99 3.13
C GLY A 134 20.65 -3.06 1.92
N GLN A 135 21.86 -2.90 1.37
CA GLN A 135 22.16 -1.98 0.27
C GLN A 135 21.67 -2.43 -1.12
N GLY A 136 21.05 -3.62 -1.25
CA GLY A 136 20.42 -4.07 -2.49
C GLY A 136 19.09 -4.76 -2.20
N ARG A 137 18.08 -4.46 -2.99
CA ARG A 137 16.77 -5.14 -2.94
C ARG A 137 16.56 -5.90 -4.23
N ILE A 138 16.15 -7.15 -4.09
CA ILE A 138 15.52 -7.89 -5.19
C ILE A 138 14.03 -7.91 -4.94
N TYR A 139 13.27 -7.88 -6.02
CA TYR A 139 11.82 -7.84 -5.99
C TYR A 139 11.25 -9.08 -6.64
N ARG A 140 10.09 -9.52 -6.15
CA ARG A 140 9.28 -10.58 -6.76
C ARG A 140 7.88 -10.06 -6.98
N LEU A 141 7.24 -10.56 -8.03
CA LEU A 141 5.84 -10.26 -8.33
C LEU A 141 4.94 -11.37 -7.79
N VAL A 142 3.85 -10.99 -7.13
CA VAL A 142 2.83 -11.89 -6.61
C VAL A 142 1.46 -11.41 -7.13
N PRO A 143 1.00 -11.92 -8.28
CA PRO A 143 -0.35 -11.66 -8.78
C PRO A 143 -1.39 -12.31 -7.86
N PHE A 144 -2.53 -11.64 -7.65
CA PHE A 144 -3.62 -12.13 -6.80
C PHE A 144 -4.60 -13.06 -7.54
N GLY A 145 -4.47 -13.17 -8.86
CA GLY A 145 -5.34 -13.98 -9.71
C GLY A 145 -6.76 -13.40 -9.86
N ASP A 146 -7.56 -14.01 -10.72
CA ASP A 146 -8.91 -13.52 -11.05
C ASP A 146 -9.95 -13.88 -9.97
N ASP A 147 -9.67 -14.89 -9.14
CA ASP A 147 -10.57 -15.34 -8.08
C ASP A 147 -10.44 -14.45 -6.83
N ARG A 148 -11.36 -13.48 -6.71
CA ARG A 148 -11.45 -12.54 -5.58
C ARG A 148 -11.56 -13.22 -4.21
N SER A 149 -12.10 -14.45 -4.13
CA SER A 149 -12.23 -15.16 -2.85
C SER A 149 -10.88 -15.60 -2.27
N SER A 150 -9.85 -15.68 -3.11
CA SER A 150 -8.48 -16.04 -2.71
C SER A 150 -7.61 -14.85 -2.31
N TRP A 151 -8.06 -13.62 -2.60
CA TRP A 151 -7.25 -12.41 -2.45
C TRP A 151 -6.84 -12.18 -1.00
N ASP A 152 -7.73 -12.39 -0.04
CA ASP A 152 -7.44 -12.14 1.38
C ASP A 152 -6.33 -13.08 1.89
N SER A 153 -6.37 -14.35 1.46
CA SER A 153 -5.31 -15.32 1.79
C SER A 153 -3.98 -14.97 1.12
N THR A 154 -4.02 -14.39 -0.08
CA THR A 154 -2.82 -13.92 -0.78
C THR A 154 -2.25 -12.67 -0.12
N PHE A 155 -3.11 -11.73 0.29
CA PHE A 155 -2.76 -10.54 1.07
C PHE A 155 -2.07 -10.93 2.37
N ALA A 156 -2.69 -11.80 3.15
CA ALA A 156 -2.14 -12.36 4.38
C ALA A 156 -0.74 -12.93 4.18
N ARG A 157 -0.53 -13.70 3.10
CA ARG A 157 0.79 -14.26 2.76
C ARG A 157 1.82 -13.20 2.39
N VAL A 158 1.44 -12.19 1.61
CA VAL A 158 2.32 -11.11 1.14
C VAL A 158 2.79 -10.24 2.29
N PHE A 159 1.88 -9.88 3.20
CA PHE A 159 2.14 -8.96 4.31
C PHE A 159 2.45 -9.68 5.63
N HIS A 160 2.65 -11.00 5.59
CA HIS A 160 2.91 -11.86 6.75
C HIS A 160 1.89 -11.66 7.88
N ASP A 161 0.61 -11.55 7.51
CA ASP A 161 -0.49 -11.34 8.42
C ASP A 161 -1.54 -12.46 8.30
N ASP A 162 -1.31 -13.56 9.02
CA ASP A 162 -2.16 -14.75 9.04
C ASP A 162 -3.15 -14.78 10.22
N ARG A 163 -3.28 -13.68 10.95
CA ARG A 163 -4.10 -13.64 12.16
C ARG A 163 -5.58 -13.46 11.84
N PRO A 164 -6.47 -13.98 12.71
CA PRO A 164 -7.89 -13.75 12.56
C PRO A 164 -8.21 -12.26 12.73
N VAL A 165 -9.08 -11.76 11.86
CA VAL A 165 -9.74 -10.47 12.04
C VAL A 165 -10.65 -10.56 13.27
N GLY A 166 -10.44 -9.66 14.21
CA GLY A 166 -11.29 -9.50 15.39
C GLY A 166 -12.60 -8.83 15.01
N ASP A 167 -13.65 -9.18 15.72
CA ASP A 167 -14.96 -8.58 15.56
C ASP A 167 -15.15 -7.49 16.61
N ALA A 168 -15.34 -6.23 16.16
CA ALA A 168 -15.68 -5.14 17.05
C ALA A 168 -17.09 -5.28 17.65
N GLY A 169 -17.93 -6.13 17.06
CA GLY A 169 -19.35 -6.30 17.41
C GLY A 169 -20.24 -5.15 16.94
N VAL A 170 -19.66 -4.11 16.33
CA VAL A 170 -20.35 -2.98 15.71
C VAL A 170 -19.56 -2.48 14.51
N GLU A 171 -20.26 -2.10 13.45
CA GLU A 171 -19.67 -1.39 12.32
C GLU A 171 -19.97 0.10 12.48
N CYS A 172 -18.94 0.89 12.76
CA CYS A 172 -19.09 2.34 12.85
C CYS A 172 -17.78 3.05 12.50
N CYS A 173 -17.90 4.24 11.93
CA CYS A 173 -16.76 5.10 11.65
C CYS A 173 -16.97 6.52 12.20
N GLY A 174 -15.87 7.16 12.59
CA GLY A 174 -15.87 8.54 13.06
C GLY A 174 -14.72 9.32 12.47
N MET A 175 -14.91 10.62 12.28
CA MET A 175 -13.93 11.50 11.64
C MET A 175 -13.67 12.77 12.44
N ALA A 176 -12.46 13.32 12.32
CA ALA A 176 -12.07 14.62 12.84
C ALA A 176 -11.21 15.36 11.80
N LYS A 177 -11.35 16.69 11.68
CA LYS A 177 -10.62 17.51 10.68
C LYS A 177 -9.69 18.52 11.34
N GLY A 178 -8.63 18.92 10.63
CA GLY A 178 -7.70 19.96 11.09
C GLY A 178 -7.16 19.66 12.49
N ASP A 179 -7.10 20.68 13.36
CA ASP A 179 -6.64 20.53 14.75
C ASP A 179 -7.33 19.41 15.54
N ALA A 180 -8.60 19.12 15.24
CA ALA A 180 -9.32 18.04 15.92
C ALA A 180 -8.80 16.66 15.53
N ALA A 181 -8.30 16.50 14.29
CA ALA A 181 -7.63 15.29 13.83
C ALA A 181 -6.35 15.05 14.65
N ASP A 182 -5.50 16.06 14.77
CA ASP A 182 -4.25 15.96 15.52
C ASP A 182 -4.49 15.67 17.00
N ARG A 183 -5.49 16.32 17.61
CA ARG A 183 -5.88 16.04 18.99
C ARG A 183 -6.39 14.62 19.18
N LEU A 184 -7.17 14.10 18.23
CA LEU A 184 -7.66 12.72 18.28
C LEU A 184 -6.51 11.71 18.23
N ILE A 185 -5.59 11.86 17.26
CA ILE A 185 -4.43 10.98 17.13
C ILE A 185 -3.57 11.03 18.40
N GLN A 186 -3.28 12.22 18.92
CA GLN A 186 -2.53 12.37 20.17
C GLN A 186 -3.24 11.75 21.38
N ALA A 187 -4.57 11.81 21.42
CA ALA A 187 -5.36 11.20 22.50
C ALA A 187 -5.33 9.67 22.41
N ILE A 188 -5.35 9.10 21.20
CA ILE A 188 -5.20 7.66 20.98
C ILE A 188 -3.81 7.21 21.45
N ASP A 189 -2.75 7.88 20.98
CA ASP A 189 -1.37 7.54 21.32
C ASP A 189 -1.09 7.59 22.83
N LYS A 190 -1.72 8.54 23.55
CA LYS A 190 -1.56 8.72 24.99
C LYS A 190 -2.58 7.96 25.83
N VAL A 191 -3.54 7.28 25.20
CA VAL A 191 -4.68 6.64 25.88
C VAL A 191 -5.43 7.65 26.79
N ASP A 192 -5.67 8.86 26.27
CA ASP A 192 -6.36 9.95 26.99
C ASP A 192 -7.88 9.71 27.02
N GLU A 193 -8.33 8.87 27.95
CA GLU A 193 -9.73 8.43 28.03
C GLU A 193 -10.75 9.60 28.07
N PRO A 194 -10.56 10.69 28.85
CA PRO A 194 -11.47 11.82 28.83
C PRO A 194 -11.67 12.45 27.45
N VAL A 195 -10.58 12.63 26.68
CA VAL A 195 -10.64 13.20 25.33
C VAL A 195 -11.31 12.21 24.38
N LEU A 196 -10.93 10.94 24.43
CA LEU A 196 -11.52 9.88 23.60
C LEU A 196 -13.03 9.76 23.83
N ARG A 197 -13.49 9.77 25.08
CA ARG A 197 -14.93 9.72 25.42
C ARG A 197 -15.70 10.91 24.88
N THR A 198 -15.13 12.10 25.01
CA THR A 198 -15.73 13.35 24.52
C THR A 198 -15.87 13.31 23.00
N TRP A 199 -14.83 12.87 22.31
CA TRP A 199 -14.84 12.73 20.86
C TRP A 199 -15.83 11.65 20.40
N SER A 200 -15.82 10.46 21.00
CA SER A 200 -16.74 9.36 20.67
C SER A 200 -18.19 9.76 20.78
N ALA A 201 -18.56 10.48 21.85
CA ALA A 201 -19.93 10.98 22.02
C ALA A 201 -20.34 11.94 20.89
N GLY A 202 -19.41 12.80 20.43
CA GLY A 202 -19.65 13.68 19.30
C GLY A 202 -19.67 12.96 17.94
N ALA A 203 -18.93 11.86 17.81
CA ALA A 203 -18.83 11.06 16.60
C ALA A 203 -19.91 9.96 16.47
N GLY A 204 -20.75 9.77 17.50
CA GLY A 204 -21.74 8.69 17.51
C GLY A 204 -21.13 7.29 17.68
N ILE A 205 -19.93 7.20 18.25
CA ILE A 205 -19.23 5.94 18.55
C ILE A 205 -19.45 5.59 20.02
N ASP A 206 -19.64 4.30 20.33
CA ASP A 206 -19.67 3.82 21.72
C ASP A 206 -18.33 4.14 22.41
N ALA A 207 -18.37 5.10 23.33
CA ALA A 207 -17.20 5.60 24.02
C ALA A 207 -16.54 4.54 24.92
N ASP A 208 -17.32 3.66 25.55
CA ASP A 208 -16.78 2.62 26.41
C ASP A 208 -16.09 1.54 25.58
N LEU A 209 -16.68 1.16 24.44
CA LEU A 209 -16.09 0.23 23.50
C LEU A 209 -14.77 0.77 22.94
N PHE A 210 -14.79 2.00 22.41
CA PHE A 210 -13.61 2.60 21.78
C PHE A 210 -12.46 2.79 22.77
N VAL A 211 -12.72 3.34 23.96
CA VAL A 211 -11.70 3.50 25.00
C VAL A 211 -11.13 2.15 25.42
N ASN A 212 -11.97 1.13 25.59
CA ASN A 212 -11.51 -0.19 25.95
C ASN A 212 -10.62 -0.81 24.86
N MET A 213 -10.96 -0.63 23.58
CA MET A 213 -10.13 -1.07 22.46
C MET A 213 -8.76 -0.37 22.49
N VAL A 214 -8.72 0.96 22.53
CA VAL A 214 -7.47 1.74 22.59
C VAL A 214 -6.60 1.32 23.78
N ARG A 215 -7.21 1.14 24.96
CA ARG A 215 -6.50 0.70 26.16
C ARG A 215 -5.91 -0.71 26.02
N ARG A 216 -6.63 -1.65 25.41
CA ARG A 216 -6.17 -3.04 25.21
C ARG A 216 -5.11 -3.16 24.12
N THR A 217 -5.08 -2.24 23.17
CA THR A 217 -4.13 -2.30 22.07
C THR A 217 -2.85 -1.54 22.41
N LEU A 218 -2.97 -0.28 22.81
CA LEU A 218 -1.84 0.62 23.07
C LEU A 218 -1.42 0.66 24.54
N GLY A 219 -2.36 0.45 25.47
CA GLY A 219 -2.10 0.52 26.91
C GLY A 219 -1.47 -0.75 27.49
N SER A 220 -1.78 -1.92 26.94
CA SER A 220 -1.25 -3.21 27.43
C SER A 220 -0.25 -3.89 26.50
N ASN A 221 -0.09 -3.41 25.25
CA ASN A 221 0.72 -4.06 24.20
C ASN A 221 0.33 -5.52 23.96
N ASP A 222 -0.91 -5.91 24.26
CA ASP A 222 -1.37 -7.29 24.13
C ASP A 222 -1.61 -7.67 22.66
N LEU A 223 -1.85 -6.68 21.80
CA LEU A 223 -2.16 -6.88 20.39
C LEU A 223 -1.17 -6.13 19.50
N PRO A 224 -0.58 -6.80 18.49
CA PRO A 224 0.33 -6.16 17.57
C PRO A 224 -0.39 -5.14 16.70
N MET A 225 0.27 -4.00 16.46
CA MET A 225 -0.17 -2.96 15.55
C MET A 225 0.44 -3.18 14.16
N PHE A 226 -0.39 -3.06 13.12
CA PHE A 226 0.04 -3.02 11.73
C PHE A 226 -0.06 -1.61 11.20
N VAL A 227 0.96 -1.17 10.49
CA VAL A 227 0.94 0.13 9.83
C VAL A 227 0.86 -0.13 8.34
N TYR A 228 -0.13 0.48 7.69
CA TYR A 228 -0.28 0.43 6.24
C TYR A 228 -0.29 1.84 5.67
N ASN A 229 0.55 2.08 4.66
CA ASN A 229 0.42 3.25 3.82
C ASN A 229 -0.50 2.93 2.64
N VAL A 230 -1.66 3.58 2.60
CA VAL A 230 -2.61 3.45 1.50
C VAL A 230 -2.60 4.73 0.69
N ARG A 231 -2.43 4.62 -0.62
CA ARG A 231 -2.48 5.74 -1.56
C ARG A 231 -3.44 5.42 -2.68
N ASP A 232 -4.38 6.31 -2.89
CA ASP A 232 -5.39 6.20 -3.92
C ASP A 232 -5.10 7.18 -5.05
N PHE A 233 -4.88 6.63 -6.23
CA PHE A 233 -4.63 7.31 -7.49
C PHE A 233 -5.82 7.17 -8.46
N THR A 234 -6.94 6.62 -8.00
CA THR A 234 -8.14 6.39 -8.80
C THR A 234 -8.71 7.73 -9.27
N GLY A 235 -9.03 7.82 -10.56
CA GLY A 235 -9.60 9.04 -11.16
C GLY A 235 -8.58 10.13 -11.50
N ASP A 236 -7.28 9.94 -11.21
CA ASP A 236 -6.23 10.83 -11.67
C ASP A 236 -5.56 10.26 -12.93
N ALA A 237 -5.39 11.12 -13.94
CA ALA A 237 -4.65 10.74 -15.14
C ALA A 237 -3.13 10.68 -14.84
N PRO A 238 -2.41 9.67 -15.39
CA PRO A 238 -0.94 9.61 -15.38
C PRO A 238 -0.31 10.98 -15.68
N ARG A 239 0.52 11.49 -14.77
CA ARG A 239 1.31 12.70 -14.98
C ARG A 239 2.76 12.35 -15.31
N GLY A 240 3.36 13.21 -16.14
CA GLY A 240 4.76 13.08 -16.55
C GLY A 240 5.02 11.91 -17.50
N GLU A 241 6.26 11.86 -17.99
CA GLU A 241 6.71 10.88 -18.97
C GLU A 241 6.82 9.46 -18.39
N TRP A 242 7.04 9.34 -17.08
CA TRP A 242 7.34 8.08 -16.39
C TRP A 242 6.18 7.54 -15.54
N GLY A 243 4.95 8.02 -15.78
CA GLY A 243 3.75 7.55 -15.09
C GLY A 243 3.67 7.94 -13.60
N TRP A 244 4.36 9.01 -13.19
CA TRP A 244 4.33 9.47 -11.80
C TRP A 244 3.01 10.18 -11.49
N ASN A 245 2.24 9.66 -10.54
CA ASN A 245 1.01 10.30 -10.09
C ASN A 245 1.10 10.84 -8.67
N LEU A 246 0.45 11.99 -8.46
CA LEU A 246 0.10 12.45 -7.13
C LEU A 246 -1.21 11.76 -6.74
N PRO A 247 -1.32 11.23 -5.51
CA PRO A 247 -2.54 10.57 -5.08
C PRO A 247 -3.69 11.58 -4.91
N SER A 248 -4.91 11.17 -5.25
CA SER A 248 -6.16 11.86 -4.89
C SER A 248 -6.42 11.78 -3.39
N ALA A 249 -6.00 10.67 -2.76
CA ALA A 249 -6.05 10.50 -1.32
C ALA A 249 -4.87 9.65 -0.83
N ALA A 250 -4.36 9.96 0.35
CA ALA A 250 -3.32 9.20 1.01
C ALA A 250 -3.70 9.03 2.48
N ARG A 251 -3.40 7.86 3.05
CA ARG A 251 -3.53 7.63 4.49
C ARG A 251 -2.46 6.73 5.04
N VAL A 252 -2.13 6.95 6.30
CA VAL A 252 -1.39 6.00 7.14
C VAL A 252 -2.39 5.37 8.09
N THR A 253 -2.62 4.08 7.96
CA THR A 253 -3.59 3.32 8.75
C THR A 253 -2.86 2.48 9.79
N TYR A 254 -3.20 2.72 11.05
CA TYR A 254 -2.76 1.95 12.22
C TYR A 254 -3.87 0.96 12.55
N SER A 255 -3.62 -0.31 12.21
CA SER A 255 -4.60 -1.37 12.26
C SER A 255 -4.31 -2.34 13.41
N PHE A 256 -5.32 -2.53 14.26
CA PHE A 256 -5.37 -3.51 15.33
C PHE A 256 -6.41 -4.55 14.96
N ILE A 257 -6.08 -5.33 13.94
CA ILE A 257 -7.00 -6.21 13.23
C ILE A 257 -7.66 -7.20 14.18
N GLN A 258 -6.91 -7.79 15.11
CA GLN A 258 -7.43 -8.72 16.11
C GLN A 258 -8.38 -8.07 17.13
N ALA A 259 -8.44 -6.74 17.18
CA ALA A 259 -9.39 -5.96 17.96
C ALA A 259 -10.58 -5.45 17.13
N GLY A 260 -10.60 -5.65 15.80
CA GLY A 260 -11.62 -5.08 14.91
C GLY A 260 -11.55 -3.55 14.81
N PHE A 261 -10.36 -2.97 14.98
CA PHE A 261 -10.17 -1.51 15.13
C PHE A 261 -9.02 -1.02 14.26
N SER A 262 -9.23 0.09 13.56
CA SER A 262 -8.15 0.87 12.96
C SER A 262 -8.38 2.37 13.14
N PHE A 263 -7.28 3.13 13.15
CA PHE A 263 -7.33 4.57 12.97
C PHE A 263 -6.37 5.00 11.88
N SER A 264 -6.71 6.07 11.17
CA SER A 264 -5.95 6.55 10.02
C SER A 264 -5.69 8.05 10.13
N ASP A 265 -4.45 8.45 9.85
CA ASP A 265 -4.12 9.82 9.47
C ASP A 265 -4.30 9.95 7.96
N CYS A 266 -5.23 10.81 7.52
CA CYS A 266 -5.71 10.89 6.15
C CYS A 266 -5.48 12.28 5.54
N PHE A 267 -5.23 12.28 4.25
CA PHE A 267 -5.12 13.44 3.38
C PHE A 267 -5.93 13.16 2.12
N ALA A 268 -6.81 14.06 1.71
CA ALA A 268 -7.56 13.88 0.47
C ALA A 268 -7.82 15.21 -0.21
N ARG A 269 -7.76 15.23 -1.54
CA ARG A 269 -8.00 16.42 -2.35
C ARG A 269 -9.37 17.01 -2.00
N ARG A 270 -9.40 18.29 -1.63
CA ARG A 270 -10.67 18.99 -1.41
C ARG A 270 -11.28 19.41 -2.74
N PRO A 271 -12.61 19.57 -2.85
CA PRO A 271 -13.25 19.97 -4.10
C PRO A 271 -12.73 21.27 -4.73
N GLN A 272 -12.23 22.19 -3.90
CA GLN A 272 -11.67 23.47 -4.33
C GLN A 272 -10.18 23.42 -4.70
N ASP A 273 -9.48 22.33 -4.37
CA ASP A 273 -8.04 22.25 -4.58
C ASP A 273 -7.71 21.87 -6.02
N GLY A 274 -6.61 22.42 -6.53
CA GLY A 274 -6.06 22.07 -7.82
C GLY A 274 -5.62 20.61 -7.89
N ALA A 275 -5.38 20.11 -9.10
CA ALA A 275 -4.91 18.75 -9.28
C ALA A 275 -3.44 18.53 -8.83
N ASP A 276 -2.73 19.60 -8.47
CA ASP A 276 -1.39 19.65 -7.86
C ASP A 276 -1.39 19.94 -6.35
N TRP A 277 -2.53 19.80 -5.67
CA TRP A 277 -2.69 20.07 -4.22
C TRP A 277 -1.62 19.42 -3.33
N PHE A 278 -1.10 18.26 -3.71
CA PHE A 278 -0.07 17.52 -2.98
C PHE A 278 1.33 18.16 -3.07
N MET A 279 1.46 19.28 -3.78
CA MET A 279 2.68 20.10 -3.86
C MET A 279 2.55 21.42 -3.10
N ASP A 280 1.38 21.70 -2.51
CA ASP A 280 1.08 22.92 -1.76
C ASP A 280 0.90 22.58 -0.28
N ASP A 281 1.84 23.01 0.55
CA ASP A 281 1.83 22.77 2.00
C ASP A 281 0.55 23.26 2.68
N GLU A 282 -0.05 24.37 2.21
CA GLU A 282 -1.30 24.90 2.77
C GLU A 282 -2.48 23.99 2.39
N ALA A 283 -2.54 23.54 1.14
CA ALA A 283 -3.55 22.61 0.68
C ALA A 283 -3.43 21.25 1.40
N ILE A 284 -2.22 20.72 1.57
CA ILE A 284 -1.96 19.49 2.33
C ILE A 284 -2.43 19.66 3.78
N ALA A 285 -2.03 20.72 4.47
CA ALA A 285 -2.44 20.96 5.85
C ALA A 285 -3.97 21.05 5.98
N ALA A 286 -4.62 21.72 5.03
CA ALA A 286 -6.07 21.87 5.04
C ALA A 286 -6.85 20.63 4.56
N SER A 287 -6.18 19.70 3.89
CA SER A 287 -6.74 18.41 3.44
C SER A 287 -6.76 17.34 4.53
N LYS A 288 -6.12 17.62 5.68
CA LYS A 288 -5.89 16.64 6.75
C LYS A 288 -7.15 16.31 7.54
N PHE A 289 -7.38 15.03 7.77
CA PHE A 289 -8.40 14.51 8.67
C PHE A 289 -7.96 13.19 9.30
N ALA A 290 -8.49 12.85 10.46
CA ALA A 290 -8.33 11.55 11.09
C ALA A 290 -9.63 10.77 10.94
N ARG A 291 -9.51 9.44 10.80
CA ARG A 291 -10.63 8.52 10.78
C ARG A 291 -10.40 7.37 11.74
N VAL A 292 -11.45 6.95 12.41
CA VAL A 292 -11.51 5.73 13.22
C VAL A 292 -12.54 4.82 12.59
N ASP A 293 -12.19 3.56 12.37
CA ASP A 293 -13.07 2.52 11.87
C ASP A 293 -13.12 1.38 12.91
N LEU A 294 -14.33 1.08 13.38
CA LEU A 294 -14.65 -0.16 14.11
C LEU A 294 -15.34 -1.08 13.11
N THR A 295 -14.75 -2.25 12.84
CA THR A 295 -15.20 -3.13 11.77
C THR A 295 -15.90 -4.37 12.30
N CYS A 296 -17.03 -4.71 11.68
CA CYS A 296 -17.64 -6.03 11.78
C CYS A 296 -17.20 -6.86 10.58
N SER A 297 -16.42 -7.92 10.80
CA SER A 297 -16.28 -9.06 9.86
C SER A 297 -15.75 -8.78 8.43
N THR A 298 -15.37 -7.56 8.08
CA THR A 298 -14.78 -7.27 6.76
C THR A 298 -13.34 -7.78 6.69
N SER A 299 -12.93 -8.23 5.51
CA SER A 299 -11.53 -8.60 5.29
C SER A 299 -10.65 -7.37 5.51
N MET A 300 -9.43 -7.56 6.02
CA MET A 300 -8.48 -6.45 6.15
C MET A 300 -8.22 -5.79 4.79
N LEU A 301 -8.14 -6.58 3.72
CA LEU A 301 -7.93 -6.05 2.38
C LEU A 301 -9.08 -5.11 1.97
N ASP A 302 -10.34 -5.51 2.18
CA ASP A 302 -11.49 -4.65 1.88
C ASP A 302 -11.46 -3.37 2.70
N SER A 303 -11.13 -3.46 3.99
CA SER A 303 -10.99 -2.28 4.85
C SER A 303 -9.92 -1.33 4.32
N LEU A 304 -8.79 -1.85 3.83
CA LEU A 304 -7.71 -1.05 3.26
C LEU A 304 -8.00 -0.53 1.85
N LEU A 305 -8.94 -1.13 1.13
CA LEU A 305 -9.38 -0.68 -0.19
C LEU A 305 -10.52 0.36 -0.15
N MET A 306 -11.14 0.59 1.02
CA MET A 306 -12.15 1.64 1.14
C MET A 306 -11.59 3.00 0.76
N HIS A 307 -12.25 3.75 -0.12
CA HIS A 307 -11.88 5.12 -0.47
C HIS A 307 -12.39 6.11 0.58
N TYR A 308 -11.51 6.99 1.08
CA TYR A 308 -11.89 8.05 2.02
C TYR A 308 -11.77 9.42 1.32
N PRO A 309 -12.85 9.92 0.70
CA PRO A 309 -12.81 11.26 0.13
C PRO A 309 -12.65 12.29 1.23
N TYR A 310 -12.22 13.51 0.88
CA TYR A 310 -12.18 14.58 1.86
C TYR A 310 -13.61 14.80 2.37
N PRO A 311 -13.84 14.76 3.70
CA PRO A 311 -15.18 14.88 4.23
C PRO A 311 -15.73 16.26 3.84
N SER A 312 -16.79 16.28 3.04
CA SER A 312 -17.58 17.50 2.88
C SER A 312 -18.27 17.79 4.23
N THR A 313 -18.68 19.01 4.51
CA THR A 313 -19.30 19.39 5.80
C THR A 313 -20.67 18.74 6.06
N THR A 314 -21.02 17.67 5.34
CA THR A 314 -22.38 17.11 5.24
C THR A 314 -22.41 15.60 4.99
N GLU A 315 -21.38 14.84 5.34
CA GLU A 315 -21.57 13.39 5.53
C GLU A 315 -21.89 13.11 7.00
N GLU A 316 -23.20 13.07 7.22
CA GLU A 316 -23.86 12.52 8.39
C GLU A 316 -23.27 11.15 8.72
N SER A 317 -23.10 10.92 10.03
CA SER A 317 -22.95 9.62 10.65
C SER A 317 -24.08 8.68 10.20
N GLY A 318 -23.88 8.05 9.05
CA GLY A 318 -24.82 7.11 8.43
C GLY A 318 -24.36 5.69 8.64
N HIS A 319 -25.17 4.91 9.36
CA HIS A 319 -25.09 3.45 9.38
C HIS A 319 -25.06 2.91 7.95
N HIS A 320 -24.01 2.17 7.59
CA HIS A 320 -24.07 1.28 6.43
C HIS A 320 -24.93 0.07 6.81
N GLU A 321 -26.24 0.16 6.60
CA GLU A 321 -27.06 -1.04 6.42
C GLU A 321 -26.71 -1.65 5.06
N GLN A 322 -26.16 -2.87 5.07
CA GLN A 322 -25.90 -3.66 3.89
C GLN A 322 -27.22 -4.04 3.20
N ALA A 323 -27.24 -3.96 1.87
CA ALA A 323 -28.19 -4.62 1.00
C ALA A 323 -27.51 -5.77 0.25
#